data_AF-A0A379JI49-F1
#
_entry.id   AF-A0A379JI49-F1
#
_cell.length_a   1.000
_cell.length_b   1.000
_cell.length_c   1.000
_cell.angle_alpha   90.00
_cell.angle_beta   90.00
_cell.angle_gamma   90.00
#
_symmetry.space_group_name_H-M   'P 1'
#
loop_
_entity.id
_entity.type
_entity.pdbx_description
1 polymer ?
#
loop_
_entity_poly.entity_id
_entity_poly.type
_entity_poly.pdbx_seq_one_letter_code
_entity_poly.pdbx_strand_id
1 'polypeptide(L)' 'MARSHGATVDIAGSAWPVYKLEALAAALMIGLVLALITGSLQLAVLTAATVASIRWLVGRARG' A
#
# COMPACT_ATOMS: atom_id res chain seq x y z
N MET A 1 -7.28 -27.86 0.35
CA MET A 1 -7.17 -26.40 0.51
C MET A 1 -6.01 -25.91 -0.35
N ALA A 2 -6.29 -25.33 -1.52
CA ALA A 2 -5.26 -24.75 -2.37
C ALA A 2 -4.77 -23.45 -1.71
N ARG A 3 -3.53 -23.43 -1.21
CA ARG A 3 -2.89 -22.19 -0.75
C ARG A 3 -2.58 -21.35 -1.98
N SER A 4 -3.32 -20.26 -2.17
CA SER A 4 -2.99 -19.20 -3.10
C SER A 4 -1.62 -18.63 -2.72
N HIS A 5 -0.55 -19.06 -3.38
CA HIS A 5 0.75 -18.43 -3.21
C HIS A 5 0.66 -17.07 -3.89
N GLY A 6 0.36 -16.02 -3.10
CA GLY A 6 0.27 -14.66 -3.60
C GLY A 6 1.55 -14.32 -4.37
N ALA A 7 1.40 -13.73 -5.56
CA ALA A 7 2.54 -13.33 -6.39
C ALA A 7 3.54 -12.52 -5.55
N THR A 8 4.82 -12.86 -5.65
CA THR A 8 5.93 -12.16 -4.98
C THR A 8 6.86 -11.58 -6.03
N VAL A 9 7.46 -10.43 -5.71
CA VAL A 9 8.44 -9.72 -6.50
C VAL A 9 9.71 -9.65 -5.67
N ASP A 10 10.86 -10.00 -6.24
CA ASP A 10 12.13 -9.84 -5.56
C ASP A 10 12.56 -8.37 -5.56
N ILE A 11 12.75 -7.81 -4.37
CA ILE A 11 13.23 -6.44 -4.16
C ILE A 11 14.45 -6.53 -3.25
N ALA A 12 15.61 -6.14 -3.77
CA ALA A 12 16.89 -6.16 -3.05
C ALA A 12 17.21 -7.53 -2.40
N GLY A 13 16.90 -8.63 -3.09
CA GLY A 13 17.12 -10.00 -2.59
C GLY A 13 16.08 -10.47 -1.57
N SER A 14 14.98 -9.73 -1.39
CA SER A 14 13.87 -10.10 -0.52
C SER A 14 12.59 -10.28 -1.33
N ALA A 15 11.93 -11.45 -1.17
CA ALA A 15 10.65 -11.72 -1.82
C ALA A 15 9.52 -10.89 -1.17
N TRP A 16 9.10 -9.83 -1.86
CA TRP A 16 8.01 -8.95 -1.45
C TRP A 16 6.69 -9.41 -2.07
N PRO A 17 5.65 -9.69 -1.28
CA PRO A 17 4.34 -10.00 -1.84
C PRO A 17 3.72 -8.78 -2.51
N VAL A 18 3.18 -8.97 -3.72
CA VAL A 18 2.64 -7.93 -4.60
C VAL A 18 1.57 -7.09 -3.92
N TYR A 19 0.76 -7.67 -3.00
CA TYR A 19 -0.24 -6.91 -2.27
C TYR A 19 0.34 -5.74 -1.46
N LYS A 20 1.61 -5.83 -1.01
CA LYS A 20 2.29 -4.75 -0.30
C LYS A 20 2.64 -3.60 -1.24
N LEU A 21 3.00 -3.91 -2.49
CA LEU A 21 3.30 -2.92 -3.52
C LEU A 21 2.03 -2.19 -3.96
N GLU A 22 0.94 -2.93 -4.18
CA GLU A 22 -0.38 -2.36 -4.48
C GLU A 22 -0.85 -1.41 -3.35
N ALA A 23 -0.60 -1.78 -2.10
CA ALA A 23 -0.90 -0.94 -0.94
C ALA A 23 -0.11 0.37 -0.94
N LEU A 24 1.19 0.30 -1.24
CA LEU A 24 2.07 1.45 -1.35
C LEU A 24 1.67 2.37 -2.51
N ALA A 25 1.39 1.80 -3.69
CA ALA A 25 0.97 2.56 -4.86
C ALA A 25 -0.37 3.28 -4.62
N ALA A 26 -1.35 2.59 -4.02
CA ALA A 26 -2.64 3.19 -3.69
C ALA A 26 -2.51 4.34 -2.68
N ALA A 27 -1.71 4.15 -1.63
CA ALA A 27 -1.46 5.17 -0.63
C ALA A 27 -0.75 6.40 -1.23
N LEU A 28 0.26 6.18 -2.07
CA LEU A 28 0.98 7.23 -2.79
C LEU A 28 0.03 8.04 -3.67
N MET A 29 -0.80 7.36 -4.47
CA MET A 29 -1.78 8.00 -5.34
C MET A 29 -2.76 8.86 -4.56
N ILE A 30 -3.31 8.34 -3.45
CA ILE A 30 -4.26 9.09 -2.61
C ILE A 30 -3.57 10.31 -1.96
N GLY A 31 -2.35 10.14 -1.46
CA GLY A 31 -1.57 11.24 -0.90
C GLY A 31 -1.30 12.35 -1.91
N LEU A 32 -0.85 11.99 -3.11
CA LEU A 32 -0.58 12.95 -4.18
C LEU A 32 -1.84 13.67 -4.65
N VAL A 33 -2.95 12.96 -4.83
CA VAL A 33 -4.24 13.56 -5.21
C VAL A 33 -4.72 14.52 -4.12
N LEU A 34 -4.63 14.14 -2.84
CA LEU A 34 -5.03 15.01 -1.75
C LEU A 34 -4.10 16.22 -1.61
N ALA A 35 -2.79 16.06 -1.77
CA ALA A 35 -1.84 17.16 -1.77
C ALA A 35 -2.14 18.14 -2.90
N LEU A 36 -2.44 17.64 -4.10
CA LEU A 36 -2.78 18.46 -5.26
C LEU A 36 -4.08 19.24 -5.04
N ILE A 37 -5.12 18.59 -4.53
CA ILE A 37 -6.44 19.21 -4.35
C ILE A 37 -6.46 20.18 -3.17
N THR A 38 -5.85 19.82 -2.05
CA THR A 38 -5.93 20.62 -0.81
C THR A 38 -4.76 21.58 -0.61
N GLY A 39 -3.64 21.38 -1.30
CA GLY A 39 -2.38 22.10 -1.02
C GLY A 39 -1.76 21.79 0.35
N SER A 40 -2.35 20.87 1.13
CA SER A 40 -1.92 20.55 2.50
C SER A 40 -1.19 19.22 2.56
N LEU A 41 0.14 19.29 2.74
CA LEU A 41 0.98 18.10 2.88
C LEU A 41 0.65 17.29 4.15
N GLN A 42 0.19 17.95 5.23
CA GLN A 42 -0.18 17.25 6.47
C GLN A 42 -1.37 16.31 6.25
N LEU A 43 -2.44 16.78 5.61
CA LEU A 43 -3.61 15.95 5.31
C LEU A 43 -3.25 14.83 4.35
N ALA A 44 -2.46 15.13 3.31
CA ALA A 44 -2.01 14.16 2.33
C ALA A 44 -1.22 13.00 2.95
N VAL A 45 -0.23 13.30 3.81
CA VAL A 45 0.63 12.27 4.41
C VAL A 45 -0.14 11.40 5.40
N LEU A 46 -0.99 11.99 6.26
CA LEU A 46 -1.73 11.24 7.27
C LEU A 46 -2.78 10.31 6.65
N THR A 47 -3.49 10.78 5.63
CA THR A 47 -4.49 9.97 4.90
C THR A 47 -3.82 8.86 4.10
N ALA A 48 -2.73 9.17 3.37
CA ALA A 48 -1.94 8.17 2.65
C ALA A 48 -1.42 7.07 3.60
N ALA A 49 -0.84 7.46 4.74
CA ALA A 49 -0.34 6.52 5.74
C ALA A 49 -1.44 5.64 6.33
N THR A 50 -2.62 6.21 6.57
CA THR A 50 -3.80 5.45 7.03
C THR A 50 -4.23 4.41 6.00
N VAL A 51 -4.33 4.80 4.72
CA VAL A 51 -4.72 3.88 3.65
C VAL A 51 -3.68 2.78 3.44
N ALA A 52 -2.38 3.12 3.45
CA ALA A 52 -1.29 2.14 3.39
C ALA A 52 -1.43 1.10 4.52
N SER A 53 -1.66 1.58 5.75
CA SER A 53 -1.78 0.74 6.95
C SER A 53 -2.98 -0.21 6.85
N ILE A 54 -4.16 0.31 6.48
CA ILE A 54 -5.37 -0.52 6.29
C ILE A 54 -5.13 -1.57 5.21
N ARG A 55 -4.56 -1.17 4.07
CA ARG A 55 -4.35 -2.08 2.94
C ARG A 55 -3.32 -3.16 3.25
N TRP A 56 -2.28 -2.83 4.04
CA TRP A 56 -1.31 -3.79 4.56
C TRP A 56 -1.96 -4.79 5.52
N LEU A 57 -2.80 -4.31 6.45
CA LEU A 57 -3.57 -5.16 7.37
C LEU A 57 -4.51 -6.11 6.63
N VAL A 58 -5.25 -5.62 5.63
CA VAL A 58 -6.12 -6.45 4.79
C VAL A 58 -5.31 -7.48 4.01
N GLY A 59 -4.14 -7.10 3.47
CA GLY A 59 -3.23 -8.02 2.79
C GLY A 59 -2.68 -9.10 3.73
N ARG A 60 -2.34 -8.74 4.97
CA ARG A 60 -1.91 -9.66 6.02
C ARG A 60 -3.03 -10.59 6.50
N ALA A 61 -4.28 -10.12 6.56
CA ALA A 61 -5.43 -10.93 6.95
C ALA A 61 -5.87 -11.93 5.87
N ARG A 62 -5.44 -11.72 4.61
CA ARG A 62 -5.80 -12.57 3.45
C ARG A 62 -4.71 -13.59 3.08
N GLY A 63 -3.50 -13.47 3.63
CA GLY A 63 -2.36 -14.36 3.37
C GLY A 63 -2.00 -15.19 4.58
#